data_AF-A0A7S1K7G4-F1
#
_entry.id   AF-A0A7S1K7G4-F1
#
_cell.length_a   1.000
_cell.length_b   1.000
_cell.length_c   1.000
_cell.angle_alpha   90.00
_cell.angle_beta   90.00
_cell.angle_gamma   90.00
#
_symmetry.space_group_name_H-M   'P 1'
#
loop_
_entity.id
_entity.type
_entity.pdbx_description
1 polymer ?
#
loop_
_entity_poly.entity_id
_entity_poly.type
_entity_poly.pdbx_seq_one_letter_code
_entity_poly.pdbx_strand_id
1 'polypeptide(L)'
;AKYQSAGRGFNINHKTFVHLWKAYFYSHFQLAMELLLLLFYLRFLQDLQPMVAIRCWWFILVPVSFLYVPHLYNPMGLAWSRLTSDFTGWSRWLRSNNNHDVEESWYAWWKQQ
;
A
#
# COMPACT_ATOMS: atom_id res chain seq x y z
N ALA A 1 -34.66 -2.07 -1.31
CA ALA A 1 -33.35 -2.54 -0.82
C ALA A 1 -33.26 -4.04 -1.11
N LYS A 2 -32.28 -4.49 -1.91
CA LYS A 2 -32.12 -5.90 -2.27
C LYS A 2 -31.12 -6.54 -1.30
N TYR A 3 -31.63 -7.34 -0.37
CA TYR A 3 -30.82 -8.09 0.57
C TYR A 3 -30.04 -9.17 -0.20
N GLN A 4 -28.71 -9.09 -0.20
CA GLN A 4 -27.84 -10.16 -0.69
C GLN A 4 -27.53 -11.10 0.48
N SER A 5 -27.79 -12.40 0.29
CA SER A 5 -27.53 -13.41 1.31
C SER A 5 -26.04 -13.47 1.63
N ALA A 6 -25.70 -13.49 2.93
CA ALA A 6 -24.35 -13.76 3.39
C ALA A 6 -24.04 -15.25 3.14
N GLY A 7 -23.54 -15.55 1.95
CA GLY A 7 -22.96 -16.85 1.61
C GLY A 7 -21.81 -17.14 2.55
N ARG A 8 -22.09 -17.89 3.61
CA ARG A 8 -21.12 -18.38 4.61
C ARG A 8 -20.28 -19.49 3.99
N GLY A 9 -19.49 -19.13 2.99
CA GLY A 9 -18.25 -19.82 2.63
C GLY A 9 -17.13 -18.85 2.93
N PHE A 10 -16.10 -19.27 3.66
CA PHE A 10 -14.85 -18.53 3.76
C PHE A 10 -14.27 -18.44 2.33
N ASN A 11 -14.67 -17.43 1.58
CA ASN A 11 -14.11 -17.20 0.25
C ASN A 11 -12.83 -16.41 0.44
N ILE A 12 -11.73 -17.13 0.70
CA ILE A 12 -10.39 -16.58 0.72
C ILE A 12 -10.06 -16.26 -0.75
N ASN A 13 -10.56 -15.12 -1.24
CA ASN A 13 -10.27 -14.67 -2.58
C ASN A 13 -8.94 -13.92 -2.57
N HIS A 14 -8.02 -14.38 -3.40
CA HIS A 14 -6.80 -13.65 -3.72
C HIS A 14 -7.15 -12.24 -4.22
N LYS A 15 -6.52 -11.22 -3.63
CA LYS A 15 -6.65 -9.83 -4.08
C LYS A 15 -5.39 -9.43 -4.84
N THR A 16 -5.55 -8.85 -6.03
CA THR A 16 -4.42 -8.38 -6.83
C THR A 16 -3.77 -7.16 -6.17
N PHE A 17 -2.49 -6.93 -6.48
CA PHE A 17 -1.76 -5.76 -5.97
C PHE A 17 -2.35 -4.43 -6.41
N VAL A 18 -2.92 -4.35 -7.61
CA VAL A 18 -3.66 -3.15 -8.07
C VAL A 18 -4.86 -2.88 -7.18
N HIS A 19 -5.63 -3.92 -6.82
CA HIS A 19 -6.77 -3.76 -5.92
C HIS A 19 -6.36 -3.34 -4.52
N LEU A 20 -5.30 -3.96 -3.96
CA LEU A 20 -4.75 -3.56 -2.66
C LEU A 20 -4.25 -2.11 -2.70
N TRP A 21 -3.55 -1.71 -3.76
CA TRP A 21 -3.10 -0.34 -3.93
C TRP A 21 -4.27 0.65 -3.88
N LYS A 22 -5.29 0.45 -4.73
CA LYS A 22 -6.47 1.33 -4.78
C LYS A 22 -7.20 1.42 -3.43
N ALA A 23 -7.33 0.30 -2.70
CA ALA A 23 -8.05 0.26 -1.43
C ALA A 23 -7.29 0.90 -0.25
N TYR A 24 -5.96 0.76 -0.23
CA TYR A 24 -5.14 1.16 0.92
C TYR A 24 -4.28 2.41 0.68
N PHE A 25 -4.35 3.02 -0.51
CA PHE A 25 -3.51 4.18 -0.85
C PHE A 25 -3.67 5.32 0.16
N TYR A 26 -4.88 5.89 0.29
CA TYR A 26 -5.11 7.06 1.16
C TYR A 26 -5.06 6.72 2.65
N SER A 27 -5.51 5.53 3.02
CA SER A 27 -5.64 5.15 4.44
C SER A 27 -4.32 4.70 5.07
N HIS A 28 -3.42 4.08 4.28
CA HIS A 28 -2.19 3.49 4.80
C HIS A 28 -0.95 4.02 4.09
N PHE A 29 -0.90 3.93 2.75
CA PHE A 29 0.30 4.28 1.99
C PHE A 29 0.66 5.76 2.12
N GLN A 30 -0.31 6.66 1.93
CA GLN A 30 -0.07 8.11 2.05
C GLN A 30 0.38 8.48 3.46
N LEU A 31 -0.32 8.00 4.49
CA LEU A 31 0.04 8.24 5.89
C LEU A 31 1.45 7.72 6.22
N ALA A 32 1.79 6.51 5.75
CA ALA A 32 3.12 5.95 5.93
C ALA A 32 4.20 6.81 5.27
N MET A 33 3.95 7.30 4.06
CA MET A 33 4.88 8.17 3.33
C MET A 33 5.07 9.52 4.03
N GLU A 34 3.99 10.13 4.51
CA GLU A 34 4.04 11.38 5.29
C GLU A 34 4.88 11.21 6.57
N LEU A 35 4.66 10.12 7.30
CA LEU A 35 5.44 9.79 8.51
C LEU A 35 6.92 9.51 8.19
N LEU A 36 7.22 8.79 7.11
CA LEU A 36 8.61 8.53 6.68
C LEU A 36 9.33 9.82 6.30
N LEU A 37 8.67 10.71 5.56
CA LEU A 37 9.20 12.02 5.20
C LEU A 37 9.43 12.89 6.43
N LEU A 38 8.52 12.87 7.41
CA LEU A 38 8.69 13.57 8.67
C LEU A 38 9.90 13.05 9.46
N LEU A 39 10.04 11.73 9.60
CA LEU A 39 11.19 11.14 10.28
C LEU A 39 12.51 11.45 9.56
N PHE A 40 12.50 11.43 8.23
CA PHE A 40 13.63 11.84 7.40
C PHE A 40 13.99 13.30 7.65
N TYR A 41 13.01 14.20 7.61
CA TYR A 41 13.18 15.62 7.90
C TYR A 41 13.79 15.85 9.29
N LEU A 42 13.25 15.20 10.33
CA LEU A 42 13.77 15.34 11.69
C LEU A 42 15.23 14.86 11.78
N ARG A 43 15.55 13.70 11.19
CA ARG A 43 16.89 13.11 11.27
C ARG A 43 17.95 13.93 10.53
N PHE A 44 17.64 14.41 9.33
CA PHE A 44 18.64 14.97 8.42
C PHE A 44 18.60 16.50 8.30
N LEU A 45 17.45 17.13 8.54
CA LEU A 45 17.23 18.56 8.29
C LEU A 45 16.99 19.39 9.56
N GLN A 46 16.81 18.74 10.72
CA GLN A 46 16.61 19.42 12.01
C GLN A 46 17.69 19.11 13.05
N ASP A 47 18.82 18.53 12.61
CA ASP A 47 19.96 18.16 13.47
C ASP A 47 19.52 17.44 14.76
N LEU A 48 18.68 16.42 14.61
CA LEU A 48 18.19 15.62 15.73
C LEU A 48 19.38 14.99 16.45
N GLN A 49 19.64 15.50 17.66
CA GLN A 49 20.73 15.09 18.53
C GLN A 49 20.88 13.56 18.53
N PRO A 50 22.09 13.01 18.37
CA PRO A 50 22.28 11.56 18.20
C PRO A 50 21.63 10.71 19.30
N MET A 51 21.67 11.16 20.54
CA MET A 51 21.05 10.48 21.68
C MET A 51 19.51 10.42 21.57
N VAL A 52 18.89 11.48 21.04
CA VAL A 52 17.43 11.52 20.81
C VAL A 52 17.07 10.60 19.65
N ALA A 53 17.86 10.63 18.56
CA ALA A 53 17.66 9.72 17.42
C ALA A 53 17.74 8.23 17.84
N ILE A 54 18.71 7.88 18.69
CA ILE A 54 18.84 6.52 19.24
C ILE A 54 17.65 6.14 20.13
N ARG A 55 16.98 7.10 20.80
CA ARG A 55 15.77 6.81 21.59
C ARG A 55 14.51 6.70 20.72
N CYS A 56 14.49 7.39 19.59
CA CYS A 56 13.34 7.49 18.68
C CYS A 56 13.40 6.51 17.49
N TRP A 57 14.42 5.65 17.41
CA TRP A 57 14.64 4.75 16.27
C TRP A 57 13.42 3.87 15.95
N TRP A 58 12.68 3.44 16.98
CA TRP A 58 11.52 2.56 16.84
C TRP A 58 10.32 3.24 16.20
N PHE A 59 10.28 4.57 16.07
CA PHE A 59 9.21 5.27 15.37
C PHE A 59 9.11 4.87 13.90
N ILE A 60 10.19 4.36 13.30
CA ILE A 60 10.16 3.81 11.93
C ILE A 60 9.25 2.58 11.81
N LEU A 61 9.02 1.85 12.91
CA LEU A 61 8.15 0.67 12.91
C LEU A 61 6.69 1.03 12.61
N VAL A 62 6.27 2.24 12.96
CA VAL A 62 4.89 2.72 12.72
C VAL A 62 4.60 2.79 11.21
N PRO A 63 5.29 3.61 10.40
CA PRO A 63 5.03 3.65 8.96
C PRO A 63 5.31 2.32 8.26
N VAL A 64 6.33 1.57 8.71
CA VAL A 64 6.60 0.22 8.17
C VAL A 64 5.42 -0.71 8.38
N SER A 65 4.76 -0.65 9.55
CA SER A 65 3.56 -1.46 9.79
C SER A 65 2.40 -1.05 8.88
N PHE A 66 2.16 0.25 8.66
CA PHE A 66 1.15 0.72 7.71
C PHE A 66 1.38 0.21 6.28
N LEU A 67 2.63 0.16 5.82
CA LEU A 67 2.97 -0.38 4.50
C LEU A 67 2.76 -1.91 4.40
N TYR A 68 2.97 -2.63 5.49
CA TYR A 68 2.95 -4.10 5.49
C TYR A 68 1.57 -4.71 5.81
N VAL A 69 0.74 -4.01 6.58
CA VAL A 69 -0.60 -4.46 7.02
C VAL A 69 -1.51 -4.93 5.86
N PRO A 70 -1.62 -4.23 4.72
CA PRO A 70 -2.44 -4.69 3.59
C PRO A 70 -2.02 -6.06 3.03
N HIS A 71 -0.73 -6.40 3.12
CA HIS A 71 -0.19 -7.67 2.63
C HIS A 71 -0.43 -8.82 3.62
N LEU A 72 -0.46 -8.54 4.92
CA LEU A 72 -0.78 -9.55 5.96
C LEU A 72 -2.18 -10.13 5.80
N TYR A 73 -3.14 -9.32 5.37
CA TYR A 73 -4.51 -9.76 5.10
C TYR A 73 -4.70 -10.43 3.73
N ASN A 74 -3.62 -10.58 2.94
CA ASN A 74 -3.63 -11.29 1.66
C ASN A 74 -2.54 -12.39 1.61
N PRO A 75 -2.58 -13.39 2.50
CA PRO A 75 -1.51 -14.39 2.63
C PRO A 75 -1.35 -15.25 1.35
N MET A 76 -2.43 -15.45 0.59
CA MET A 76 -2.40 -16.18 -0.68
C MET A 76 -1.63 -15.45 -1.79
N GLY A 77 -1.47 -14.13 -1.68
CA GLY A 77 -0.65 -13.33 -2.60
C GLY A 77 0.85 -13.42 -2.34
N LEU A 78 1.28 -14.03 -1.24
CA LEU A 78 2.69 -14.17 -0.87
C LEU A 78 3.38 -15.39 -1.49
N ALA A 79 2.62 -16.30 -2.13
CA ALA A 79 3.21 -17.39 -2.89
C ALA A 79 4.05 -16.82 -4.05
N TRP A 80 5.31 -17.22 -4.17
CA TRP A 80 6.29 -16.60 -5.08
C TRP A 80 5.79 -16.41 -6.53
N SER A 81 5.14 -17.43 -7.10
CA SER A 81 4.59 -17.36 -8.46
C SER A 81 3.47 -16.31 -8.60
N ARG A 82 2.62 -16.18 -7.58
CA ARG A 82 1.53 -15.19 -7.57
C ARG A 82 2.05 -13.80 -7.25
N LEU A 83 2.96 -13.69 -6.29
CA LEU A 83 3.63 -12.46 -5.91
C LEU A 83 4.28 -11.79 -7.13
N THR A 84 5.06 -12.55 -7.90
CA THR A 84 5.74 -12.07 -9.10
C THR A 84 4.75 -11.68 -10.21
N SER A 85 3.70 -12.48 -10.42
CA SER A 85 2.62 -12.16 -11.36
C SER A 85 1.89 -10.86 -11.00
N ASP A 86 1.46 -10.72 -9.74
CA ASP A 86 0.75 -9.56 -9.22
C ASP A 86 1.62 -8.30 -9.24
N PHE A 87 2.88 -8.43 -8.85
CA PHE A 87 3.84 -7.33 -8.90
C PHE A 87 4.08 -6.87 -10.34
N THR A 88 4.19 -7.80 -11.29
CA THR A 88 4.33 -7.46 -12.71
C THR A 88 3.07 -6.75 -13.23
N GLY A 89 1.87 -7.23 -12.87
CA GLY A 89 0.61 -6.59 -13.23
C GLY A 89 0.48 -5.19 -12.65
N TRP A 90 0.80 -5.02 -11.37
CA TRP A 90 0.83 -3.72 -10.70
C TRP A 90 1.87 -2.77 -11.30
N SER A 91 3.07 -3.27 -11.63
CA SER A 91 4.11 -2.47 -12.28
C SER A 91 3.69 -1.99 -13.68
N ARG A 92 3.00 -2.85 -14.45
CA ARG A 92 2.42 -2.46 -15.75
C ARG A 92 1.33 -1.41 -15.58
N TRP A 93 0.43 -1.58 -14.60
CA TRP A 93 -0.64 -0.62 -14.29
C TRP A 93 -0.08 0.75 -13.89
N LEU A 94 0.98 0.79 -13.07
CA LEU A 94 1.70 2.01 -12.70
C LEU A 94 2.33 2.73 -13.89
N ARG A 95 2.88 1.97 -14.84
CA ARG A 95 3.60 2.51 -16.02
C ARG A 95 2.71 2.61 -17.27
N SER A 96 1.43 2.33 -17.12
CA SER A 96 0.49 2.34 -18.24
C SER A 96 0.38 3.75 -18.82
N ASN A 97 0.53 3.86 -20.14
CA ASN A 97 0.38 5.13 -20.85
C ASN A 97 -1.09 5.39 -21.26
N ASN A 98 -2.01 4.49 -20.87
CA ASN A 98 -3.43 4.69 -21.09
C ASN A 98 -3.93 5.77 -20.13
N ASN A 99 -4.56 6.82 -20.62
CA ASN A 99 -4.97 7.97 -19.80
C ASN A 99 -6.47 7.97 -19.44
N HIS A 100 -7.23 6.99 -19.94
CA HIS A 100 -8.69 7.01 -19.86
C HIS A 100 -9.26 5.88 -19.01
N ASP A 101 -8.62 4.70 -18.98
CA ASP A 101 -9.14 3.55 -18.23
C ASP A 101 -8.55 3.47 -16.81
N VAL A 102 -9.44 3.59 -15.82
CA VAL A 102 -9.15 3.53 -14.38
C VAL A 102 -8.65 2.15 -13.95
N GLU A 103 -9.07 1.09 -14.63
CA GLU A 103 -8.64 -0.26 -14.31
C GLU A 103 -7.26 -0.58 -14.89
N GLU A 104 -6.88 0.05 -15.99
CA GLU A 104 -5.59 -0.22 -16.66
C GLU A 104 -4.48 0.78 -16.32
N SER A 105 -4.80 1.95 -15.79
CA SER A 105 -3.82 3.00 -15.54
C SER A 105 -3.91 3.63 -14.17
N TRP A 106 -2.74 3.72 -13.53
CA TRP A 106 -2.56 4.48 -12.30
C TRP A 106 -2.92 5.95 -12.49
N TYR A 107 -2.50 6.57 -13.58
CA TYR A 107 -2.73 8.00 -13.81
C TYR A 107 -4.23 8.30 -13.99
N ALA A 108 -4.93 7.45 -14.75
CA ALA A 108 -6.38 7.58 -14.93
C ALA A 108 -7.13 7.39 -13.59
N TRP A 109 -6.75 6.38 -12.80
CA TRP A 109 -7.31 6.16 -11.47
C TRP A 109 -7.05 7.33 -10.52
N TRP A 110 -5.81 7.85 -10.49
CA TRP A 110 -5.42 8.97 -9.63
C TRP A 110 -6.19 10.24 -9.97
N LYS A 111 -6.37 10.53 -11.27
CA LYS A 111 -7.10 11.71 -11.73
C LYS A 111 -8.60 11.68 -11.38
N GLN A 112 -9.16 10.50 -11.15
CA GLN A 112 -10.56 10.33 -10.79
C GLN A 112 -10.85 10.56 -9.30
N GLN A 113 -9.83 10.45 -8.43
CA GLN A 113 -9.95 10.67 -6.99
C GLN A 113 -10.15 12.17 -6.69
#